data_AF-A0A1I5SB10-F1
#
_entry.id   AF-A0A1I5SB10-F1
#
_cell.length_a   1.000
_cell.length_b   1.000
_cell.length_c   1.000
_cell.angle_alpha   90.00
_cell.angle_beta   90.00
_cell.angle_gamma   90.00
#
_symmetry.space_group_name_H-M   'P 1'
#
loop_
_entity.id
_entity.type
_entity.pdbx_description
1 polymer ?
#
loop_
_entity_poly.entity_id
_entity_poly.type
_entity_poly.pdbx_seq_one_letter_code
_entity_poly.pdbx_strand_id
1 'polypeptide(L)'
;MDAKTTGIVAYLTWIGLVIALVLGDREGAKFHLNQALVIWLAGLLAVIPCIGWIWGIFCFICAVMGCISAINGEEKEVPLLGSIKLLK
;
A
#
# COMPACT_ATOMS: atom_id res chain seq x y z
N MET A 1 7.62 -7.65 13.96
CA MET A 1 8.46 -7.17 12.83
C MET A 1 8.81 -5.73 13.11
N ASP A 2 9.98 -5.24 12.68
CA ASP A 2 10.28 -3.81 12.77
C ASP A 2 9.46 -3.01 11.74
N ALA A 3 9.48 -1.67 11.87
CA ALA A 3 8.74 -0.75 11.01
C ALA A 3 9.04 -0.92 9.51
N LYS A 4 10.32 -1.13 9.15
CA LYS A 4 10.72 -1.26 7.74
C LYS A 4 10.17 -2.56 7.14
N THR A 5 10.37 -3.69 7.82
CA THR A 5 9.80 -4.97 7.36
C THR A 5 8.28 -4.91 7.30
N THR A 6 7.64 -4.28 8.28
CA THR A 6 6.18 -4.07 8.29
C THR A 6 5.71 -3.29 7.06
N GLY A 7 6.40 -2.18 6.73
CA GLY A 7 6.09 -1.36 5.56
C GLY A 7 6.21 -2.13 4.25
N ILE A 8 7.28 -2.92 4.07
CA ILE A 8 7.48 -3.72 2.85
C ILE A 8 6.41 -4.81 2.71
N VAL A 9 6.16 -5.57 3.79
CA VAL A 9 5.21 -6.68 3.79
C VAL A 9 3.79 -6.21 3.44
N ALA A 10 3.42 -4.99 3.81
CA ALA A 10 2.11 -4.40 3.51
C ALA A 10 1.82 -4.28 2.00
N TYR A 11 2.83 -4.17 1.14
CA TYR A 11 2.67 -4.02 -0.31
C TYR A 11 2.69 -5.34 -1.09
N LEU A 12 3.04 -6.47 -0.46
CA LEU A 12 3.29 -7.72 -1.21
C LEU A 12 2.01 -8.36 -1.73
N THR A 13 1.02 -8.53 -0.86
CA THR A 13 -0.28 -9.13 -1.17
C THR A 13 -1.32 -8.65 -0.18
N TRP A 14 -2.61 -8.94 -0.42
CA TRP A 14 -3.66 -8.79 0.60
C TRP A 14 -3.35 -9.55 1.90
N ILE A 15 -2.76 -10.74 1.81
CA ILE A 15 -2.34 -11.52 2.98
C ILE A 15 -1.19 -10.80 3.70
N GLY A 16 -0.22 -10.28 2.95
CA GLY A 16 0.87 -9.46 3.48
C GLY A 16 0.36 -8.21 4.21
N LEU A 17 -0.61 -7.51 3.63
CA LEU A 17 -1.28 -6.36 4.27
C LEU A 17 -1.91 -6.75 5.60
N VAL A 18 -2.66 -7.86 5.65
CA VAL A 18 -3.27 -8.33 6.90
C VAL A 18 -2.22 -8.68 7.95
N ILE A 19 -1.15 -9.38 7.56
CA ILE A 19 -0.03 -9.70 8.46
C ILE A 19 0.62 -8.42 8.99
N ALA A 20 0.88 -7.44 8.13
CA ALA A 20 1.49 -6.17 8.51
C ALA A 20 0.58 -5.36 9.46
N LEU A 21 -0.74 -5.38 9.26
CA LEU A 21 -1.71 -4.71 10.13
C LEU A 21 -1.89 -5.41 11.48
N VAL A 22 -1.82 -6.73 11.55
CA VAL A 22 -2.11 -7.47 12.80
C VAL A 22 -0.85 -7.74 13.62
N LEU A 23 0.27 -8.05 12.96
CA LEU A 23 1.51 -8.54 13.58
C LEU A 23 2.72 -7.60 13.39
N GLY A 24 2.54 -6.51 12.65
CA GLY A 24 3.58 -5.52 12.38
C GLY A 24 3.63 -4.36 13.39
N ASP A 25 4.65 -3.54 13.23
CA ASP A 25 4.78 -2.26 13.96
C ASP A 25 3.87 -1.20 13.33
N ARG A 26 2.67 -1.04 13.90
CA ARG A 26 1.63 -0.17 13.35
C ARG A 26 1.93 1.32 13.53
N GLU A 27 2.66 1.69 14.56
CA GLU A 27 3.01 3.09 14.83
C GLU A 27 4.19 3.51 13.96
N GLY A 28 5.26 2.70 13.92
CA GLY A 28 6.46 2.99 13.14
C GLY A 28 6.27 2.88 11.63
N ALA A 29 5.36 2.01 11.15
CA ALA A 29 5.09 1.82 9.72
C ALA A 29 3.78 2.48 9.25
N LYS A 30 3.19 3.37 10.05
CA LYS A 30 1.84 3.91 9.84
C LYS A 30 1.64 4.51 8.44
N PHE A 31 2.63 5.25 7.93
CA PHE A 31 2.59 5.83 6.59
C PHE A 31 2.42 4.75 5.52
N HIS A 32 3.31 3.76 5.49
CA HIS A 32 3.29 2.69 4.49
C HIS A 32 2.08 1.75 4.65
N LEU A 33 1.65 1.47 5.89
CA LEU A 33 0.44 0.70 6.16
C LEU A 33 -0.82 1.41 5.62
N ASN A 34 -0.93 2.72 5.85
CA ASN A 34 -2.05 3.50 5.35
C ASN A 34 -2.05 3.56 3.81
N GLN A 35 -0.91 3.89 3.21
CA GLN A 35 -0.79 4.00 1.76
C GLN A 35 -1.04 2.65 1.06
N ALA A 36 -0.47 1.55 1.58
CA ALA A 36 -0.73 0.21 1.06
C ALA A 36 -2.22 -0.13 1.17
N LEU A 37 -2.87 0.11 2.32
CA LEU A 37 -4.30 -0.13 2.50
C LEU A 37 -5.15 0.63 1.48
N VAL A 38 -4.86 1.92 1.26
CA VAL A 38 -5.57 2.74 0.27
C VAL A 38 -5.40 2.16 -1.13
N ILE A 39 -4.17 1.80 -1.53
CA ILE A 39 -3.90 1.25 -2.87
C ILE A 39 -4.62 -0.08 -3.06
N TRP A 40 -4.58 -0.97 -2.08
CA TRP A 40 -5.26 -2.27 -2.15
C TRP A 40 -6.78 -2.10 -2.27
N LEU A 41 -7.39 -1.22 -1.47
CA LEU A 41 -8.82 -0.90 -1.56
C LEU A 41 -9.18 -0.28 -2.92
N ALA A 42 -8.37 0.66 -3.41
CA ALA A 42 -8.56 1.26 -4.73
C ALA A 42 -8.46 0.22 -5.86
N GLY A 43 -7.58 -0.76 -5.72
CA GLY A 43 -7.39 -1.85 -6.68
C GLY A 43 -8.61 -2.76 -6.86
N LEU A 44 -9.57 -2.78 -5.92
CA LEU A 44 -10.81 -3.56 -6.05
C LEU A 44 -11.65 -3.15 -7.27
N LEU A 45 -11.50 -1.91 -7.74
CA LEU A 45 -12.15 -1.43 -8.97
C LEU A 45 -11.67 -2.15 -10.24
N ALA A 46 -10.57 -2.91 -10.17
CA ALA A 46 -10.05 -3.68 -11.29
C ALA A 46 -10.97 -4.82 -11.77
N VAL A 47 -12.05 -5.13 -11.04
CA VAL A 47 -13.10 -6.06 -11.49
C VAL A 47 -13.91 -5.54 -12.67
N ILE A 48 -13.97 -4.21 -12.87
CA ILE A 48 -14.75 -3.58 -13.95
C ILE A 48 -14.02 -3.77 -15.29
N PRO A 49 -14.65 -4.39 -16.31
CA PRO A 49 -14.00 -4.59 -17.61
C PRO A 49 -13.56 -3.26 -18.27
N CYS A 50 -12.47 -3.33 -19.03
CA CYS A 50 -11.84 -2.21 -19.74
C CYS A 50 -11.30 -1.10 -18.83
N ILE A 51 -12.17 -0.29 -18.21
CA ILE A 51 -11.77 0.88 -17.40
C ILE A 51 -11.10 0.44 -16.10
N GLY A 52 -11.67 -0.56 -15.42
CA GLY A 52 -11.10 -1.10 -14.19
C GLY A 52 -9.73 -1.72 -14.42
N TRP A 53 -9.48 -2.33 -15.57
CA TRP A 53 -8.18 -2.91 -15.88
C TRP A 53 -7.08 -1.85 -16.01
N ILE A 54 -7.38 -0.74 -16.70
CA ILE A 54 -6.46 0.41 -16.79
C ILE A 54 -6.19 0.97 -15.39
N TRP A 55 -7.23 1.11 -14.58
CA TRP A 55 -7.09 1.52 -13.18
C TRP A 55 -6.27 0.53 -12.35
N GLY A 56 -6.44 -0.77 -12.57
CA GLY A 56 -5.66 -1.83 -11.92
C GLY A 56 -4.18 -1.74 -12.24
N ILE A 57 -3.81 -1.44 -13.48
CA ILE A 57 -2.43 -1.17 -13.88
C ILE A 57 -1.87 0.04 -13.12
N PHE A 58 -2.64 1.13 -13.03
CA PHE A 58 -2.25 2.30 -12.25
C PHE A 58 -2.04 1.98 -10.75
N CYS A 59 -2.96 1.25 -10.12
CA CYS A 59 -2.81 0.83 -8.73
C CYS A 59 -1.60 -0.09 -8.53
N PHE A 60 -1.32 -0.98 -9.49
CA PHE A 60 -0.13 -1.85 -9.45
C PHE A 60 1.16 -1.03 -9.50
N ILE A 61 1.24 -0.03 -10.37
CA ILE A 61 2.38 0.90 -10.43
C ILE A 61 2.54 1.65 -9.10
N CYS A 62 1.45 2.14 -8.51
CA CYS A 62 1.48 2.79 -7.20
C CYS A 62 1.97 1.83 -6.09
N ALA A 63 1.52 0.57 -6.09
CA ALA A 63 1.98 -0.42 -5.13
C ALA A 63 3.49 -0.68 -5.24
N VAL A 64 4.02 -0.78 -6.47
CA VAL A 64 5.47 -0.94 -6.71
C VAL A 64 6.24 0.28 -6.23
N MET A 65 5.78 1.50 -6.55
CA MET A 65 6.40 2.74 -6.07
C MET A 65 6.41 2.81 -4.54
N GLY A 66 5.27 2.53 -3.90
CA GLY A 66 5.15 2.52 -2.44
C GLY A 66 6.05 1.47 -1.78
N CYS A 67 6.19 0.29 -2.41
CA CYS A 67 7.09 -0.77 -1.96
C CYS A 67 8.56 -0.35 -2.06
N ILE A 68 8.98 0.25 -3.17
CA ILE A 68 10.35 0.77 -3.35
C ILE A 68 10.66 1.85 -2.30
N SER A 69 9.74 2.78 -2.05
CA SER A 69 9.89 3.78 -1.00
C SER A 69 9.99 3.15 0.40
N ALA A 70 9.21 2.09 0.69
CA ALA A 70 9.34 1.33 1.94
C ALA A 70 10.70 0.63 2.08
N ILE A 71 11.24 0.07 0.99
CA ILE A 71 12.59 -0.53 0.96
C ILE A 71 13.66 0.53 1.25
N ASN A 72 13.48 1.74 0.74
CA ASN A 72 14.39 2.88 0.97
C ASN A 72 14.18 3.56 2.33
N GLY A 73 13.08 3.27 3.03
CA GLY A 73 12.71 3.93 4.29
C GLY A 73 12.22 5.37 4.08
N GLU A 74 11.68 5.67 2.90
CA GLU A 74 11.19 7.00 2.53
C GLU A 74 9.66 7.05 2.60
N GLU A 75 9.12 8.08 3.26
CA GLU A 75 7.68 8.34 3.29
C GLU A 75 7.26 9.18 2.07
N LYS A 76 7.24 8.56 0.89
CA LYS A 76 6.83 9.21 -0.36
C LYS A 76 5.41 8.84 -0.74
N GLU A 77 4.58 9.86 -0.91
CA GLU A 77 3.21 9.71 -1.37
C GLU A 77 3.17 9.25 -2.84
N VAL A 78 2.35 8.23 -3.12
CA VAL A 78 2.06 7.82 -4.49
C VAL A 78 1.08 8.80 -5.16
N PRO A 79 1.12 8.95 -6.49
CA PRO A 79 0.19 9.83 -7.20
C PRO A 79 -1.28 9.50 -6.89
N LEU A 80 -2.11 10.54 -6.74
CA LEU A 80 -3.57 10.50 -6.52
C LEU A 80 -4.07 9.83 -5.23
N LEU A 81 -3.37 8.82 -4.71
CA LEU A 81 -3.83 7.99 -3.59
C LEU A 81 -3.05 8.26 -2.29
N GLY A 82 -1.83 8.78 -2.36
CA GLY A 82 -0.95 8.92 -1.19
C GLY A 82 -1.45 9.89 -0.12
N SER A 83 -2.27 10.86 -0.51
CA SER A 83 -2.84 11.86 0.42
C SER A 83 -4.06 11.37 1.21
N ILE A 84 -4.63 10.21 0.86
CA ILE A 84 -5.81 9.66 1.53
C ILE A 84 -5.39 9.01 2.85
N LYS A 85 -5.98 9.42 3.97
CA LYS A 85 -5.69 8.88 5.30
C LYS A 85 -6.89 8.10 5.87
N LEU A 86 -6.73 6.78 5.96
CA LEU A 86 -7.68 5.84 6.56
C LEU A 86 -7.25 5.42 7.98
N LEU A 87 -5.95 5.29 8.23
CA LEU A 87 -5.41 4.99 9.55
C LEU A 87 -5.07 6.30 10.28
N LYS A 88 -5.76 6.55 11.41
CA LYS A 88 -5.57 7.73 12.26
C LYS A 88 -4.56 7.54 13.37
#